data_AF-A0A8H5L9D4-F1
#
_entry.id   AF-A0A8H5L9D4-F1
#
_cell.length_a   1.000
_cell.length_b   1.000
_cell.length_c   1.000
_cell.angle_alpha   90.00
_cell.angle_beta   90.00
_cell.angle_gamma   90.00
#
_symmetry.space_group_name_H-M   'P 1'
#
loop_
_entity.id
_entity.type
_entity.pdbx_description
1 polymer ?
#
loop_
_entity_poly.entity_id
_entity_poly.type
_entity_poly.pdbx_seq_one_letter_code
_entity_poly.pdbx_strand_id
1 'polypeptide(L)'
;LLEHNQDPNISSPKGDPDQALRQAALQGTARLVQKLLDRGAKVTSNGLGLFYAAGARPADSIPHAGLIRPSAEFNKSRIPVMALLVENGARANDKLKTQHMIAQYPIVNAVMAGAVERVKWLLSQGADPDLKGQYGSARDYAKFRSSDEMKQVLGVSDA
;
A
#
# COMPACT_ATOMS: atom_id res chain seq x y z
N LEU A 1 22.63 24.71 -10.96
CA LEU A 1 22.04 24.29 -12.24
C LEU A 1 21.66 22.83 -12.09
N LEU A 2 20.35 22.59 -12.04
CA LEU A 2 19.72 21.28 -11.85
C LEU A 2 19.57 20.64 -13.23
N GLU A 3 20.20 19.48 -13.46
CA GLU A 3 19.88 18.64 -14.61
C GLU A 3 19.38 17.29 -14.10
N HIS A 4 18.06 17.23 -13.91
CA HIS A 4 17.31 16.00 -13.81
C HIS A 4 17.17 15.40 -15.21
N ASN A 5 18.09 14.52 -15.59
CA ASN A 5 17.87 13.54 -16.66
C ASN A 5 17.51 12.20 -16.01
N GLN A 6 16.21 11.96 -15.82
CA GLN A 6 15.71 10.62 -15.54
C GLN A 6 15.40 9.93 -16.86
N ASP A 7 16.32 9.07 -17.31
CA ASP A 7 16.07 8.14 -18.40
C ASP A 7 15.09 7.04 -17.95
N PRO A 8 13.99 6.79 -18.71
CA PRO A 8 12.87 5.97 -18.27
C PRO A 8 13.03 4.47 -18.50
N ASN A 9 14.25 3.93 -18.67
CA ASN A 9 14.44 2.52 -19.02
C ASN A 9 15.36 1.75 -18.06
N ILE A 10 14.74 1.17 -17.04
CA ILE A 10 14.91 -0.23 -16.58
C ILE A 10 16.34 -0.81 -16.79
N SER A 11 17.21 -0.71 -15.78
CA SER A 11 18.43 -1.52 -15.72
C SER A 11 18.62 -2.23 -14.36
N SER A 12 18.49 -3.56 -14.44
CA SER A 12 19.27 -4.60 -13.74
C SER A 12 18.88 -5.05 -12.31
N PRO A 13 18.77 -6.39 -12.07
CA PRO A 13 18.49 -6.99 -10.76
C PRO A 13 19.74 -7.11 -9.87
N LYS A 14 20.55 -6.04 -9.81
CA LYS A 14 21.64 -5.87 -8.84
C LYS A 14 21.29 -4.82 -7.77
N GLY A 15 20.02 -4.43 -7.69
CA GLY A 15 19.48 -3.57 -6.65
C GLY A 15 19.27 -4.33 -5.34
N ASP A 16 19.31 -3.58 -4.25
CA ASP A 16 18.91 -4.02 -2.91
C ASP A 16 17.66 -4.94 -2.98
N PRO A 17 17.73 -6.21 -2.49
CA PRO A 17 16.60 -7.13 -2.46
C PRO A 17 15.32 -6.52 -1.85
N ASP A 18 15.46 -5.59 -0.91
CA ASP A 18 14.33 -4.90 -0.29
C ASP A 18 13.67 -3.90 -1.27
N GLN A 19 14.45 -3.29 -2.16
CA GLN A 19 13.93 -2.46 -3.25
C GLN A 19 13.23 -3.31 -4.31
N ALA A 20 13.76 -4.49 -4.64
CA ALA A 20 13.11 -5.40 -5.58
C ALA A 20 11.78 -5.92 -5.02
N LEU A 21 11.74 -6.29 -3.73
CA LEU A 21 10.53 -6.75 -3.05
C LEU A 21 9.46 -5.66 -3.04
N ARG A 22 9.86 -4.41 -2.80
CA ARG A 22 8.98 -3.24 -2.85
C ARG A 22 8.30 -3.07 -4.21
N GLN A 23 9.06 -3.14 -5.29
CA GLN A 23 8.53 -3.00 -6.65
C GLN A 23 7.59 -4.15 -7.00
N ALA A 24 7.96 -5.39 -6.64
CA ALA A 24 7.11 -6.55 -6.83
C ALA A 24 5.78 -6.44 -6.06
N ALA A 25 5.83 -5.93 -4.82
CA ALA A 25 4.65 -5.66 -4.01
C ALA A 25 3.73 -4.61 -4.63
N LEU A 26 4.29 -3.52 -5.16
CA LEU A 26 3.54 -2.45 -5.82
C LEU A 26 2.89 -2.92 -7.13
N GLN A 27 3.62 -3.70 -7.93
CA GLN A 27 3.13 -4.26 -9.20
C GLN A 27 2.13 -5.42 -9.01
N GLY A 28 2.06 -5.96 -7.78
CA GLY A 28 1.22 -7.08 -7.37
C GLY A 28 1.57 -8.39 -8.04
N THR A 29 2.87 -8.66 -8.21
CA THR A 29 3.39 -9.89 -8.81
C THR A 29 3.68 -10.95 -7.73
N ALA A 30 2.65 -11.69 -7.28
CA ALA A 30 2.77 -12.68 -6.20
C ALA A 30 3.92 -13.68 -6.40
N ARG A 31 4.09 -14.19 -7.64
CA ARG A 31 5.19 -15.09 -7.99
C ARG A 31 6.57 -14.46 -7.79
N LEU A 32 6.73 -13.18 -8.13
CA LEU A 32 8.02 -12.49 -7.95
C LEU A 32 8.27 -12.17 -6.48
N VAL A 33 7.23 -11.78 -5.74
CA VAL A 33 7.31 -11.59 -4.28
C VAL A 33 7.79 -12.89 -3.63
N GLN A 34 7.14 -14.03 -3.89
CA GLN A 34 7.58 -15.34 -3.37
C GLN A 34 9.05 -15.62 -3.69
N LYS A 35 9.44 -15.46 -4.96
CA LYS A 35 10.81 -15.72 -5.43
C LYS A 35 11.87 -14.88 -4.71
N LEU A 36 11.52 -13.66 -4.29
CA LEU A 36 12.40 -12.75 -3.56
C LEU A 36 12.46 -13.12 -2.07
N LEU A 37 11.34 -13.51 -1.47
CA LEU A 37 11.28 -14.02 -0.10
C LEU A 37 12.12 -15.30 0.05
N ASP A 38 12.02 -16.22 -0.90
CA ASP A 38 12.82 -17.46 -0.94
C ASP A 38 14.34 -17.17 -1.03
N ARG A 39 14.73 -15.98 -1.49
CA ARG A 39 16.12 -15.51 -1.57
C ARG A 39 16.57 -14.73 -0.33
N GLY A 40 15.75 -14.69 0.72
CA GLY A 40 16.07 -14.01 1.98
C GLY A 40 15.80 -12.51 1.97
N ALA A 41 15.01 -11.99 1.02
CA ALA A 41 14.53 -10.61 1.10
C ALA A 41 13.73 -10.44 2.41
N LYS A 42 14.01 -9.38 3.17
CA LYS A 42 13.44 -9.22 4.51
C LYS A 42 12.09 -8.52 4.41
N VAL A 43 11.03 -9.25 4.77
CA VAL A 43 9.68 -8.67 4.92
C VAL A 43 9.65 -7.56 5.96
N THR A 44 10.45 -7.73 7.01
CA THR A 44 10.45 -6.89 8.22
C THR A 44 11.25 -5.60 8.09
N SER A 45 11.85 -5.32 6.92
CA SER A 45 12.49 -4.03 6.65
C SER A 45 11.42 -2.93 6.60
N ASN A 46 10.95 -2.50 7.78
CA ASN A 46 10.11 -1.32 8.01
C ASN A 46 8.65 -1.34 7.48
N GLY A 47 8.00 -2.50 7.35
CA GLY A 47 6.59 -2.58 6.91
C GLY A 47 6.37 -2.15 5.45
N LEU A 48 7.46 -1.97 4.69
CA LEU A 48 7.45 -1.40 3.34
C LEU A 48 6.59 -2.23 2.39
N GLY A 49 6.79 -3.55 2.33
CA GLY A 49 6.10 -4.41 1.36
C GLY A 49 4.57 -4.29 1.45
N LEU A 50 4.03 -4.49 2.65
CA LEU A 50 2.58 -4.43 2.87
C LEU A 50 2.03 -3.02 2.63
N PHE A 51 2.76 -1.99 3.06
CA PHE A 51 2.40 -0.59 2.80
C PHE A 51 2.25 -0.28 1.30
N TYR A 52 3.20 -0.70 0.46
CA TYR A 52 3.14 -0.44 -0.98
C TYR A 52 2.10 -1.30 -1.70
N ALA A 53 1.94 -2.57 -1.32
CA ALA A 53 0.87 -3.41 -1.87
C ALA A 53 -0.52 -2.86 -1.53
N ALA A 54 -0.70 -2.35 -0.30
CA ALA A 54 -1.95 -1.76 0.16
C ALA A 54 -2.32 -0.47 -0.60
N GLY A 55 -1.33 0.35 -0.96
CA GLY A 55 -1.54 1.62 -1.68
C GLY A 55 -1.33 1.58 -3.19
N ALA A 56 -1.08 0.40 -3.78
CA ALA A 56 -0.89 0.26 -5.22
C ALA A 56 -2.07 0.84 -6.00
N ARG A 57 -1.78 1.57 -7.09
CA ARG A 57 -2.78 2.15 -8.00
C ARG A 57 -2.54 1.63 -9.42
N PRO A 58 -3.57 1.60 -10.28
CA PRO A 58 -3.42 1.26 -11.70
C PRO A 58 -2.39 2.18 -12.40
N ALA A 59 -1.66 1.67 -13.39
CA ALA A 59 -0.56 2.42 -14.03
C ALA A 59 -1.03 3.66 -14.80
N ASP A 60 -2.28 3.65 -15.27
CA ASP A 60 -2.97 4.73 -15.96
C ASP A 60 -3.62 5.74 -14.99
N SER A 61 -3.47 5.55 -13.68
CA SER A 61 -4.02 6.48 -12.71
C SER A 61 -3.27 7.81 -12.71
N ILE A 62 -3.95 8.88 -13.09
CA ILE A 62 -3.41 10.23 -13.11
C ILE A 62 -3.24 10.69 -11.65
N PRO A 63 -2.00 10.90 -11.16
CA PRO A 63 -1.81 11.54 -9.87
C PRO A 63 -2.49 12.90 -9.96
N HIS A 64 -3.42 13.20 -9.04
CA HIS A 64 -4.22 14.43 -8.97
C HIS A 64 -5.57 14.47 -9.71
N ALA A 65 -5.96 13.45 -10.48
CA ALA A 65 -7.32 13.37 -11.05
C ALA A 65 -8.31 12.73 -10.07
N GLY A 66 -8.76 13.50 -9.06
CA GLY A 66 -9.86 13.09 -8.17
C GLY A 66 -9.70 11.75 -7.43
N LEU A 67 -10.83 11.24 -6.90
CA LEU A 67 -10.91 9.93 -6.23
C LEU A 67 -10.62 8.81 -7.23
N ILE A 68 -9.35 8.42 -7.37
CA ILE A 68 -8.98 7.21 -8.10
C ILE A 68 -9.62 6.03 -7.40
N ARG A 69 -10.62 5.42 -8.06
CA ARG A 69 -11.25 4.17 -7.62
C ARG A 69 -10.66 3.05 -8.47
N PRO A 70 -9.70 2.24 -7.95
CA PRO A 70 -9.25 1.06 -8.67
C PRO A 70 -10.44 0.13 -8.95
N SER A 71 -10.41 -0.56 -10.09
CA SER A 71 -11.45 -1.57 -10.39
C SER A 71 -11.48 -2.63 -9.29
N ALA A 72 -12.66 -3.24 -9.06
CA ALA A 72 -12.79 -4.31 -8.08
C ALA A 72 -11.82 -5.48 -8.37
N GLU A 73 -11.61 -5.78 -9.66
CA GLU A 73 -10.64 -6.78 -10.11
C GLU A 73 -9.20 -6.40 -9.74
N PHE A 74 -8.76 -5.18 -10.06
CA PHE A 74 -7.43 -4.71 -9.70
C PHE A 74 -7.23 -4.75 -8.18
N ASN A 75 -8.22 -4.29 -7.42
CA ASN A 75 -8.17 -4.24 -5.97
C ASN A 75 -7.99 -5.64 -5.36
N LYS A 76 -8.81 -6.61 -5.81
CA LYS A 76 -8.72 -8.01 -5.38
C LYS A 76 -7.41 -8.69 -5.82
N SER A 77 -6.85 -8.32 -6.98
CA SER A 77 -5.58 -8.86 -7.47
C SER A 77 -4.38 -8.58 -6.54
N ARG A 78 -4.50 -7.57 -5.66
CA ARG A 78 -3.44 -7.21 -4.71
C ARG A 78 -3.50 -7.99 -3.40
N ILE A 79 -4.67 -8.55 -3.06
CA ILE A 79 -4.87 -9.30 -1.81
C ILE A 79 -3.91 -10.50 -1.70
N PRO A 80 -3.70 -11.35 -2.73
CA PRO A 80 -2.75 -12.46 -2.63
C PRO A 80 -1.32 -12.02 -2.29
N VAL A 81 -0.90 -10.86 -2.79
CA VAL A 81 0.43 -10.30 -2.46
C VAL A 81 0.49 -9.82 -1.02
N MET A 82 -0.56 -9.14 -0.55
CA MET A 82 -0.65 -8.69 0.84
C MET A 82 -0.69 -9.89 1.80
N ALA A 83 -1.43 -10.95 1.47
CA ALA A 83 -1.49 -12.19 2.22
C ALA A 83 -0.11 -12.83 2.33
N LEU A 84 0.59 -13.00 1.20
CA LEU A 84 1.93 -13.57 1.19
C LEU A 84 2.93 -12.77 2.05
N LEU A 85 2.84 -11.45 2.04
CA LEU A 85 3.67 -10.60 2.90
C LEU A 85 3.35 -10.79 4.38
N VAL A 86 2.07 -10.89 4.76
CA VAL A 86 1.65 -11.14 6.14
C VAL A 86 2.07 -12.54 6.62
N GLU A 87 1.90 -13.56 5.79
CA GLU A 87 2.35 -14.94 6.05
C GLU A 87 3.85 -15.02 6.32
N ASN A 88 4.63 -14.11 5.72
CA ASN A 88 6.07 -14.01 5.90
C ASN A 88 6.47 -12.94 6.94
N GLY A 89 5.54 -12.53 7.80
CA GLY A 89 5.82 -11.75 9.02
C GLY A 89 5.59 -10.25 8.92
N ALA A 90 5.02 -9.72 7.82
CA ALA A 90 4.54 -8.34 7.79
C ALA A 90 3.35 -8.19 8.75
N ARG A 91 3.34 -7.12 9.56
CA ARG A 91 2.20 -6.85 10.44
C ARG A 91 1.31 -5.78 9.83
N ALA A 92 0.00 -5.95 9.98
CA ALA A 92 -1.00 -5.02 9.48
C ALA A 92 -0.83 -3.57 9.99
N ASN A 93 -0.23 -3.42 11.19
CA ASN A 93 0.04 -2.16 11.87
C ASN A 93 1.51 -1.70 11.78
N ASP A 94 2.34 -2.34 10.94
CA ASP A 94 3.73 -1.89 10.78
C ASP A 94 3.76 -0.46 10.23
N LYS A 95 4.36 0.44 11.01
CA LYS A 95 4.48 1.84 10.65
C LYS A 95 5.66 2.05 9.71
N LEU A 96 5.39 2.61 8.54
CA LEU A 96 6.41 3.11 7.64
C LEU A 96 7.21 4.22 8.32
N LYS A 97 8.50 3.97 8.53
CA LYS A 97 9.46 4.95 9.04
C LYS A 97 10.07 5.71 7.88
N THR A 98 9.69 6.97 7.73
CA THR A 98 10.14 7.85 6.66
C THR A 98 10.19 9.28 7.17
N GLN A 99 11.19 10.05 6.69
CA GLN A 99 11.28 11.49 6.91
C GLN A 99 10.29 12.27 6.05
N HIS A 100 9.73 11.63 5.01
CA HIS A 100 8.77 12.24 4.11
C HIS A 100 7.38 12.26 4.73
N MET A 101 6.65 13.32 4.45
CA MET A 101 5.29 13.50 4.97
C MET A 101 4.29 12.69 4.13
N ILE A 102 4.19 11.38 4.40
CA ILE A 102 3.30 10.45 3.67
C ILE A 102 2.47 9.60 4.63
N ALA A 103 1.49 8.87 4.08
CA ALA A 103 0.78 7.83 4.83
C ALA A 103 1.78 6.89 5.51
N GLN A 104 1.52 6.54 6.77
CA GLN A 104 2.47 5.75 7.57
C GLN A 104 1.99 4.32 7.84
N TYR A 105 0.71 4.01 7.65
CA TYR A 105 0.17 2.67 7.88
C TYR A 105 -0.43 2.09 6.60
N PRO A 106 -0.34 0.77 6.39
CA PRO A 106 -0.92 0.12 5.21
C PRO A 106 -2.39 0.47 4.99
N ILE A 107 -3.19 0.48 6.06
CA ILE A 107 -4.63 0.81 6.00
C ILE A 107 -4.88 2.26 5.57
N VAL A 108 -4.06 3.21 6.04
CA VAL A 108 -4.15 4.61 5.60
C VAL A 108 -3.86 4.72 4.10
N ASN A 109 -2.82 4.02 3.62
CA ASN A 109 -2.46 4.06 2.20
C ASN A 109 -3.53 3.41 1.30
N ALA A 110 -4.18 2.33 1.78
CA ALA A 110 -5.31 1.71 1.09
C ALA A 110 -6.54 2.64 1.00
N VAL A 111 -6.85 3.38 2.07
CA VAL A 111 -7.91 4.40 2.06
C VAL A 111 -7.61 5.49 1.04
N MET A 112 -6.38 6.02 1.05
CA MET A 112 -5.95 7.03 0.07
C MET A 112 -5.95 6.50 -1.38
N ALA A 113 -5.87 5.18 -1.56
CA ALA A 113 -5.97 4.51 -2.87
C ALA A 113 -7.42 4.14 -3.25
N GLY A 114 -8.43 4.51 -2.45
CA GLY A 114 -9.83 4.17 -2.71
C GLY A 114 -10.11 2.67 -2.67
N ALA A 115 -9.25 1.90 -1.99
CA ALA A 115 -9.15 0.47 -2.15
C ALA A 115 -9.99 -0.30 -1.13
N VAL A 116 -11.32 -0.25 -1.25
CA VAL A 116 -12.26 -0.79 -0.26
C VAL A 116 -11.97 -2.25 0.12
N GLU A 117 -11.81 -3.15 -0.86
CA GLU A 117 -11.54 -4.57 -0.58
C GLU A 117 -10.21 -4.81 0.14
N ARG A 118 -9.16 -4.04 -0.16
CA ARG A 118 -7.90 -4.08 0.59
C ARG A 118 -8.07 -3.55 2.01
N VAL A 119 -8.92 -2.56 2.24
CA VAL A 119 -9.25 -2.07 3.59
C VAL A 119 -10.00 -3.14 4.39
N LYS A 120 -11.04 -3.76 3.81
CA LYS A 120 -11.77 -4.89 4.43
C LYS A 120 -10.81 -6.01 4.82
N TRP A 121 -9.88 -6.36 3.92
CA TRP A 121 -8.88 -7.38 4.19
C TRP A 121 -7.90 -6.97 5.29
N LEU A 122 -7.37 -5.74 5.27
CA LEU A 122 -6.46 -5.27 6.33
C LEU A 122 -7.13 -5.27 7.72
N LEU A 123 -8.41 -4.88 7.80
CA LEU A 123 -9.19 -4.95 9.03
C LEU A 123 -9.33 -6.41 9.52
N SER A 124 -9.55 -7.37 8.61
CA SER A 124 -9.59 -8.80 8.97
C SER A 124 -8.25 -9.34 9.46
N GLN A 125 -7.14 -8.68 9.12
CA GLN A 125 -5.80 -8.95 9.65
C GLN A 125 -5.46 -8.16 10.93
N GLY A 126 -6.44 -7.49 11.54
CA GLY A 126 -6.24 -6.71 12.78
C GLY A 126 -5.58 -5.35 12.57
N ALA A 127 -5.66 -4.78 11.36
CA ALA A 127 -5.28 -3.38 11.16
C ALA A 127 -6.16 -2.46 12.03
N ASP A 128 -5.53 -1.55 12.75
CA ASP A 128 -6.22 -0.56 13.56
C ASP A 128 -6.47 0.71 12.70
N PRO A 129 -7.74 1.04 12.38
CA PRO A 129 -8.08 2.18 11.54
C PRO A 129 -7.91 3.53 12.24
N ASP A 130 -7.65 3.53 13.55
CA ASP A 130 -7.51 4.72 14.39
C ASP A 130 -6.04 5.08 14.69
N LEU A 131 -5.09 4.25 14.26
CA LEU A 131 -3.67 4.59 14.30
C LEU A 131 -3.36 5.85 13.51
N LYS A 132 -2.91 6.89 14.22
CA LYS A 132 -2.59 8.19 13.64
C LYS A 132 -1.17 8.24 13.11
N GLY A 133 -1.06 8.57 11.82
CA GLY A 133 0.18 9.04 11.22
C GLY A 133 0.36 10.53 11.46
N GLN A 134 1.26 11.17 10.71
CA GLN A 134 1.49 12.62 10.79
C GLN A 134 0.26 13.47 10.43
N TYR A 135 -0.67 12.92 9.64
CA TYR A 135 -1.82 13.65 9.09
C TYR A 135 -3.18 13.03 9.45
N GLY A 136 -3.19 12.06 10.36
CA GLY A 136 -4.41 11.41 10.81
C GLY A 136 -4.43 9.90 10.58
N SER A 137 -5.55 9.29 10.98
CA SER A 137 -5.83 7.87 10.87
C SER A 137 -6.59 7.53 9.58
N ALA A 138 -6.82 6.24 9.33
CA ALA A 138 -7.61 5.80 8.18
C ALA A 138 -9.03 6.39 8.22
N ARG A 139 -9.63 6.47 9.42
CA ARG A 139 -10.94 7.14 9.61
C ARG A 139 -10.89 8.63 9.30
N ASP A 140 -9.84 9.32 9.72
CA ASP A 140 -9.66 10.76 9.43
C ASP A 140 -9.63 10.98 7.92
N TYR A 141 -8.85 10.19 7.16
CA TYR A 141 -8.82 10.28 5.70
C TYR A 141 -10.15 9.94 5.03
N ALA A 142 -10.86 8.92 5.54
CA ALA A 142 -12.12 8.48 4.95
C ALA A 142 -13.22 9.56 5.05
N LYS A 143 -13.24 10.36 6.13
CA LYS A 143 -14.19 11.47 6.32
C LYS A 143 -14.13 12.49 5.18
N PHE A 144 -12.92 12.90 4.79
CA PHE A 144 -12.75 14.04 3.89
C PHE A 144 -12.74 13.68 2.41
N ARG A 145 -12.37 12.43 2.07
CA ARG A 145 -11.91 12.05 0.73
C ARG A 145 -12.18 10.58 0.40
N SER A 146 -13.35 10.01 0.72
CA SER A 146 -13.65 8.60 0.37
C SER A 146 -15.11 8.34 0.02
N SER A 147 -15.37 7.19 -0.61
CA SER A 147 -16.72 6.71 -0.93
C SER A 147 -17.54 6.39 0.32
N ASP A 148 -18.86 6.40 0.20
CA ASP A 148 -19.76 6.02 1.30
C ASP A 148 -19.52 4.58 1.74
N GLU A 149 -19.21 3.67 0.81
CA GLU A 149 -18.82 2.29 1.15
C GLU A 149 -17.56 2.26 2.01
N MET A 150 -16.54 3.08 1.70
CA MET A 150 -15.32 3.15 2.52
C MET A 150 -15.62 3.69 3.92
N LYS A 151 -16.45 4.74 4.00
CA LYS A 151 -16.90 5.29 5.29
C LYS A 151 -17.64 4.23 6.10
N GLN A 152 -18.55 3.48 5.47
CA GLN A 152 -19.29 2.40 6.11
C GLN A 152 -18.37 1.28 6.63
N VAL A 153 -17.43 0.82 5.80
CA VAL A 153 -16.43 -0.20 6.18
C VAL A 153 -15.60 0.26 7.38
N LEU A 154 -15.27 1.54 7.43
CA LEU A 154 -14.51 2.13 8.53
C LEU A 154 -15.40 2.66 9.65
N GLY A 155 -16.71 2.43 9.64
CA GLY A 155 -17.64 2.92 10.66
C GLY A 155 -17.58 4.44 10.88
N VAL A 156 -17.34 5.21 9.81
CA VAL A 156 -17.33 6.67 9.81
C VAL A 156 -18.74 7.16 9.47
N SER A 157 -19.39 7.83 10.40
CA SER A 157 -20.66 8.51 10.17
C SER A 157 -20.42 9.92 9.63
N ASP A 158 -21.29 10.37 8.72
CA ASP A 158 -21.42 11.80 8.43
C ASP A 158 -22.07 12.45 9.66
N ALA A 159 -21.36 13.40 10.27
CA ALA A 159 -21.83 14.15 11.43
C ALA A 159 -22.84 15.23 11.02
#